data_AF-A0A7S6SHC5-F1
#
_entry.id   AF-A0A7S6SHC5-F1
#
_cell.length_a   1.000
_cell.length_b   1.000
_cell.length_c   1.000
_cell.angle_alpha   90.00
_cell.angle_beta   90.00
_cell.angle_gamma   90.00
#
_symmetry.space_group_name_H-M   'P 1'
#
loop_
_entity.id
_entity.type
_entity.pdbx_description
1 polymer ?
#
loop_
_entity_poly.entity_id
_entity_poly.type
_entity_poly.pdbx_seq_one_letter_code
_entity_poly.pdbx_strand_id
1 'polypeptide(L)'
;MGNKTRTALGLAIAATLGATAADAALYSATLTSFQTFSNNGASNGNITSSTATWQYDDVTGIMTQSGGTLNVRFTTTPTTTLFRYLTTGLTIGAGGAASATTYTCQEGNFGGNVGANLCGNYTFGANYANDSTLVYSGSSVTRTMGGDDAALGPPQSVADLGGMSTVSWVGTTLTLSNGVCTLSPAANCTTITGAPLYNKGMQLVFNAGPQAVVPVPAAAWLLGPAVLAAGRFARRRKIS
;
A
#
# COMPACT_ATOMS: atom_id res chain seq x y z
N MET A 1 -31.07 19.01 -64.38
CA MET A 1 -31.09 18.65 -62.94
C MET A 1 -29.71 18.91 -62.36
N GLY A 2 -29.55 19.92 -61.51
CA GLY A 2 -28.29 20.25 -60.86
C GLY A 2 -28.55 20.74 -59.44
N ASN A 3 -28.22 19.88 -58.47
CA ASN A 3 -28.54 20.04 -57.05
C ASN A 3 -27.82 21.24 -56.40
N LYS A 4 -28.59 22.01 -55.60
CA LYS A 4 -28.10 22.82 -54.48
C LYS A 4 -27.75 21.91 -53.29
N THR A 5 -27.04 22.46 -52.28
CA THR A 5 -26.63 21.93 -50.94
C THR A 5 -25.22 21.35 -50.89
N ARG A 6 -24.34 21.58 -49.89
CA ARG A 6 -24.34 22.21 -48.54
C ARG A 6 -22.87 22.58 -48.24
N THR A 7 -22.55 23.75 -47.67
CA THR A 7 -22.30 23.96 -46.23
C THR A 7 -21.31 22.98 -45.59
N ALA A 8 -20.12 23.47 -45.19
CA ALA A 8 -19.53 23.25 -43.84
C ALA A 8 -18.14 23.92 -43.74
N LEU A 9 -18.10 25.14 -43.23
CA LEU A 9 -16.98 25.61 -42.42
C LEU A 9 -16.95 24.79 -41.13
N GLY A 10 -15.76 24.43 -40.66
CA GLY A 10 -15.58 23.83 -39.34
C GLY A 10 -14.17 23.31 -39.09
N LEU A 11 -13.16 24.18 -39.17
CA LEU A 11 -11.85 23.87 -38.58
C LEU A 11 -12.01 23.92 -37.05
N ALA A 12 -12.21 22.76 -36.42
CA ALA A 12 -12.07 22.62 -34.99
C ALA A 12 -10.57 22.56 -34.66
N ILE A 13 -10.03 23.66 -34.14
CA ILE A 13 -8.74 23.64 -33.45
C ILE A 13 -9.03 23.00 -32.09
N ALA A 14 -8.68 21.72 -31.94
CA ALA A 14 -8.63 21.07 -30.64
C ALA A 14 -7.53 21.76 -29.82
N ALA A 15 -7.92 22.70 -28.97
CA ALA A 15 -7.08 23.15 -27.88
C ALA A 15 -6.86 21.96 -26.95
N THR A 16 -5.76 21.25 -27.15
CA THR A 16 -5.16 20.40 -26.12
C THR A 16 -4.71 21.33 -24.99
N LEU A 17 -5.66 21.72 -24.15
CA LEU A 17 -5.38 22.25 -22.82
C LEU A 17 -4.54 21.17 -22.14
N GLY A 18 -3.26 21.49 -21.93
CA GLY A 18 -2.34 20.64 -21.20
C GLY A 18 -2.95 20.37 -19.83
N ALA A 19 -3.49 19.17 -19.67
CA ALA A 19 -3.54 18.55 -18.37
C ALA A 19 -2.08 18.39 -17.96
N THR A 20 -1.56 19.36 -17.23
CA THR A 20 -0.36 19.14 -16.42
C THR A 20 -0.73 17.94 -15.55
N ALA A 21 -0.11 16.80 -15.81
CA ALA A 21 -0.13 15.71 -14.84
C ALA A 21 0.26 16.34 -13.51
N ALA A 22 -0.56 16.14 -12.47
CA ALA A 22 -0.18 16.57 -11.13
C ALA A 22 1.21 16.00 -10.88
N ASP A 23 2.20 16.87 -10.64
CA ASP A 23 3.56 16.44 -10.33
C ASP A 23 3.46 15.51 -9.11
N ALA A 24 3.85 14.24 -9.29
CA ALA A 24 3.83 13.26 -8.21
C ALA A 24 4.88 13.67 -7.17
N ALA A 25 4.42 14.01 -5.97
CA ALA A 25 5.32 14.33 -4.87
C ALA A 25 5.64 13.03 -4.12
N LEU A 26 6.93 12.73 -4.00
CA LEU A 26 7.43 11.59 -3.23
C LEU A 26 7.87 12.08 -1.85
N TYR A 27 7.21 11.57 -0.81
CA TYR A 27 7.51 11.89 0.58
C TYR A 27 8.31 10.77 1.21
N SER A 28 9.49 11.09 1.75
CA SER A 28 10.20 10.15 2.62
C SER A 28 9.44 9.97 3.92
N ALA A 29 9.29 8.72 4.36
CA ALA A 29 8.52 8.36 5.53
C ALA A 29 9.23 7.35 6.43
N THR A 30 8.93 7.42 7.73
CA THR A 30 9.36 6.44 8.73
C THR A 30 8.14 5.83 9.39
N LEU A 31 8.07 4.49 9.45
CA LEU A 31 7.02 3.79 10.18
C LEU A 31 7.15 4.07 11.68
N THR A 32 6.08 4.54 12.30
CA THR A 32 6.02 4.84 13.75
C THR A 32 5.12 3.89 14.51
N SER A 33 4.17 3.24 13.84
CA SER A 33 3.30 2.25 14.46
C SER A 33 2.85 1.17 13.47
N PHE A 34 2.75 -0.06 13.96
CA PHE A 34 2.13 -1.19 13.27
C PHE A 34 1.14 -1.86 14.23
N GLN A 35 -0.12 -1.93 13.83
CA GLN A 35 -1.20 -2.46 14.65
C GLN A 35 -2.01 -3.50 13.87
N THR A 36 -2.42 -4.57 14.53
CA THR A 36 -3.36 -5.56 14.01
C THR A 36 -4.67 -5.50 14.78
N PHE A 37 -5.76 -5.79 14.08
CA PHE A 37 -7.10 -5.84 14.66
C PHE A 37 -7.66 -7.26 14.58
N SER A 38 -8.34 -7.65 15.66
CA SER A 38 -9.07 -8.90 15.77
C SER A 38 -10.29 -8.71 16.67
N ASN A 39 -11.16 -9.71 16.75
CA ASN A 39 -12.27 -9.72 17.71
C ASN A 39 -11.81 -9.63 19.18
N ASN A 40 -10.54 -9.95 19.46
CA ASN A 40 -9.93 -9.80 20.79
C ASN A 40 -9.39 -8.38 21.04
N GLY A 41 -9.62 -7.45 20.11
CA GLY A 41 -9.14 -6.08 20.17
C GLY A 41 -7.93 -5.83 19.28
N ALA A 42 -7.20 -4.77 19.60
CA ALA A 42 -6.05 -4.31 18.84
C ALA A 42 -4.74 -4.75 19.50
N SER A 43 -3.77 -5.19 18.69
CA SER A 43 -2.44 -5.58 19.15
C SER A 43 -1.38 -4.76 18.43
N ASN A 44 -0.46 -4.17 19.20
CA ASN A 44 0.64 -3.39 18.64
C ASN A 44 1.86 -4.28 18.40
N GLY A 45 2.39 -4.23 17.19
CA GLY A 45 3.67 -4.84 16.84
C GLY A 45 4.82 -3.98 17.32
N ASN A 46 5.84 -4.60 17.92
CA ASN A 46 7.09 -3.91 18.25
C ASN A 46 7.94 -3.77 16.99
N ILE A 47 8.24 -2.53 16.61
CA ILE A 47 9.01 -2.19 15.41
C ILE A 47 10.41 -1.63 15.73
N THR A 48 10.86 -1.74 16.98
CA THR A 48 12.13 -1.11 17.43
C THR A 48 13.36 -1.65 16.68
N SER A 49 13.29 -2.89 16.19
CA SER A 49 14.36 -3.51 15.38
C SER A 49 14.14 -3.37 13.87
N SER A 50 13.16 -2.61 13.42
CA SER A 50 12.92 -2.35 12.00
C SER A 50 13.91 -1.32 11.47
N THR A 51 14.48 -1.56 10.30
CA THR A 51 15.36 -0.63 9.58
C THR A 51 14.75 -0.14 8.27
N ALA A 52 13.48 -0.47 8.03
CA ALA A 52 12.79 -0.13 6.80
C ALA A 52 12.68 1.39 6.60
N THR A 53 13.07 1.85 5.41
CA THR A 53 12.81 3.21 4.93
C THR A 53 11.67 3.19 3.93
N TRP A 54 10.89 4.28 3.87
CA TRP A 54 9.66 4.32 3.11
C TRP A 54 9.55 5.56 2.23
N GLN A 55 8.82 5.43 1.14
CA GLN A 55 8.43 6.51 0.25
C GLN A 55 6.94 6.42 -0.01
N TYR A 56 6.25 7.53 0.14
CA TYR A 56 4.83 7.67 -0.19
C TYR A 56 4.67 8.54 -1.42
N ASP A 57 3.88 8.06 -2.38
CA ASP A 57 3.47 8.78 -3.58
C ASP A 57 2.03 9.27 -3.37
N ASP A 58 1.83 10.59 -3.37
CA ASP A 58 0.52 11.19 -3.13
C ASP A 58 -0.44 11.17 -4.32
N VAL A 59 0.08 10.95 -5.53
CA VAL A 59 -0.74 10.80 -6.73
C VAL A 59 -1.29 9.39 -6.81
N THR A 60 -0.46 8.38 -6.54
CA THR A 60 -0.92 6.98 -6.58
C THR A 60 -1.51 6.50 -5.26
N GLY A 61 -1.19 7.17 -4.13
CA GLY A 61 -1.59 6.74 -2.79
C GLY A 61 -0.87 5.47 -2.33
N ILE A 62 0.31 5.19 -2.90
CA ILE A 62 1.11 4.00 -2.65
C ILE A 62 2.26 4.33 -1.71
N MET A 63 2.42 3.48 -0.70
CA MET A 63 3.56 3.44 0.22
C MET A 63 4.49 2.30 -0.19
N THR A 64 5.74 2.63 -0.49
CA THR A 64 6.78 1.69 -0.94
C THR A 64 7.94 1.67 0.03
N GLN A 65 8.36 0.49 0.45
CA GLN A 65 9.59 0.28 1.20
C GLN A 65 10.79 0.49 0.27
N SER A 66 11.52 1.58 0.45
CA SER A 66 12.65 1.96 -0.39
C SER A 66 13.98 1.33 0.04
N GLY A 67 14.04 0.73 1.23
CA GLY A 67 15.26 0.12 1.76
C GLY A 67 15.06 -0.56 3.11
N GLY A 68 16.14 -1.19 3.60
CA GLY A 68 16.18 -1.89 4.89
C GLY A 68 15.25 -3.10 4.98
N THR A 69 15.02 -3.57 6.21
CA THR A 69 14.10 -4.69 6.49
C THR A 69 13.04 -4.23 7.49
N LEU A 70 11.78 -4.42 7.11
CA LEU A 70 10.68 -4.27 8.04
C LEU A 70 10.74 -5.45 9.00
N ASN A 71 10.77 -5.17 10.30
CA ASN A 71 10.78 -6.19 11.34
C ASN A 71 9.75 -5.82 12.41
N VAL A 72 8.59 -6.50 12.37
CA VAL A 72 7.50 -6.30 13.30
C VAL A 72 7.40 -7.53 14.20
N ARG A 73 7.66 -7.36 15.49
CA ARG A 73 7.62 -8.46 16.46
C ARG A 73 6.34 -8.40 17.29
N PHE A 74 5.58 -9.50 17.31
CA PHE A 74 4.44 -9.68 18.19
C PHE A 74 4.82 -10.53 19.39
N THR A 75 4.39 -10.11 20.58
CA THR A 75 4.73 -10.75 21.85
C THR A 75 3.50 -10.89 22.73
N THR A 76 3.48 -11.91 23.57
CA THR A 76 2.58 -12.00 24.72
C THR A 76 3.34 -11.70 26.01
N THR A 77 2.61 -11.23 27.03
CA THR A 77 3.16 -10.85 28.33
C THR A 77 3.73 -12.10 29.05
N PRO A 78 4.93 -12.02 29.67
CA PRO A 78 5.76 -10.83 29.82
C PRO A 78 6.64 -10.47 28.61
N THR A 79 7.16 -11.44 27.82
CA THR A 79 8.01 -11.13 26.65
C THR A 79 8.07 -12.23 25.57
N THR A 80 7.22 -13.26 25.66
CA THR A 80 7.31 -14.41 24.74
C THR A 80 6.95 -13.98 23.32
N THR A 81 7.87 -14.18 22.37
CA THR A 81 7.61 -13.87 20.96
C THR A 81 6.62 -14.87 20.40
N LEU A 82 5.53 -14.35 19.83
CA LEU A 82 4.54 -15.11 19.08
C LEU A 82 5.11 -15.42 17.70
N PHE A 83 5.38 -14.37 16.93
CA PHE A 83 5.99 -14.42 15.60
C PHE A 83 6.52 -13.03 15.22
N ARG A 84 7.18 -12.94 14.07
CA ARG A 84 7.64 -11.69 13.46
C ARG A 84 7.26 -11.61 11.99
N TYR A 85 6.95 -10.42 11.50
CA TYR A 85 6.95 -10.13 10.07
C TYR A 85 8.30 -9.57 9.66
N LEU A 86 8.92 -10.23 8.69
CA LEU A 86 10.17 -9.80 8.06
C LEU A 86 9.90 -9.52 6.59
N THR A 87 10.07 -8.28 6.16
CA THR A 87 9.69 -7.87 4.81
C THR A 87 10.73 -6.95 4.15
N THR A 88 10.95 -7.13 2.86
CA THR A 88 11.71 -6.19 2.00
C THR A 88 10.94 -5.88 0.73
N GLY A 89 11.12 -4.66 0.20
CA GLY A 89 10.43 -4.20 -1.01
C GLY A 89 8.90 -4.23 -0.88
N LEU A 90 8.36 -4.07 0.33
CA LEU A 90 6.92 -4.05 0.58
C LEU A 90 6.26 -2.84 -0.11
N THR A 91 5.21 -3.09 -0.87
CA THR A 91 4.36 -2.09 -1.51
C THR A 91 2.92 -2.27 -1.04
N ILE A 92 2.32 -1.22 -0.48
CA ILE A 92 0.94 -1.20 0.06
C ILE A 92 0.29 0.14 -0.26
N GLY A 93 -1.04 0.23 -0.24
CA GLY A 93 -1.75 1.49 -0.49
C GLY A 93 -2.75 1.39 -1.64
N ALA A 94 -3.37 2.53 -1.95
CA ALA A 94 -4.39 2.68 -3.01
C ALA A 94 -5.59 1.72 -2.95
N GLY A 95 -5.80 1.00 -1.83
CA GLY A 95 -6.79 -0.07 -1.74
C GLY A 95 -6.45 -1.32 -2.57
N GLY A 96 -5.23 -1.40 -3.13
CA GLY A 96 -4.79 -2.49 -4.01
C GLY A 96 -4.25 -3.71 -3.26
N ALA A 97 -3.82 -4.72 -4.03
CA ALA A 97 -3.10 -5.87 -3.48
C ALA A 97 -1.73 -5.44 -2.96
N ALA A 98 -1.33 -5.97 -1.80
CA ALA A 98 0.01 -5.77 -1.27
C ALA A 98 1.00 -6.73 -1.93
N SER A 99 2.24 -6.30 -2.09
CA SER A 99 3.33 -7.10 -2.64
C SER A 99 4.63 -6.85 -1.90
N ALA A 100 5.56 -7.80 -1.96
CA ALA A 100 6.89 -7.69 -1.37
C ALA A 100 7.93 -8.47 -2.18
N THR A 101 9.17 -8.00 -2.18
CA THR A 101 10.33 -8.75 -2.70
C THR A 101 10.61 -9.97 -1.84
N THR A 102 10.60 -9.80 -0.52
CA THR A 102 10.59 -10.89 0.44
C THR A 102 9.54 -10.62 1.51
N TYR A 103 8.83 -11.68 1.89
CA TYR A 103 8.01 -11.69 3.09
C TYR A 103 8.29 -13.00 3.82
N THR A 104 8.39 -12.95 5.13
CA THR A 104 8.46 -14.15 5.96
C THR A 104 7.77 -13.84 7.27
N CYS A 105 6.83 -14.70 7.65
CA CYS A 105 6.44 -14.80 9.05
C CYS A 105 7.42 -15.76 9.72
N GLN A 106 8.21 -15.24 10.66
CA GLN A 106 9.13 -16.05 11.45
C GLN A 106 8.46 -16.44 12.76
N GLU A 107 8.30 -17.74 12.98
CA GLU A 107 7.72 -18.28 14.21
C GLU A 107 8.57 -17.89 15.42
N GLY A 108 7.91 -17.55 16.53
CA GLY A 108 8.54 -17.39 17.84
C GLY A 108 8.54 -18.69 18.64
N ASN A 109 8.83 -18.58 19.93
CA ASN A 109 8.85 -19.75 20.82
C ASN A 109 7.46 -20.12 21.36
N PHE A 110 6.45 -19.25 21.21
CA PHE A 110 5.13 -19.49 21.77
C PHE A 110 4.39 -20.64 21.08
N GLY A 111 4.32 -20.64 19.74
CA GLY A 111 3.51 -21.60 18.98
C GLY A 111 3.84 -23.04 19.35
N GLY A 112 5.13 -23.39 19.33
CA GLY A 112 5.58 -24.74 19.68
C GLY A 112 5.17 -25.18 21.09
N ASN A 113 5.13 -24.27 22.06
CA ASN A 113 4.72 -24.59 23.44
C ASN A 113 3.22 -24.87 23.57
N VAL A 114 2.39 -24.38 22.65
CA VAL A 114 0.95 -24.60 22.64
C VAL A 114 0.51 -25.60 21.57
N GLY A 115 1.46 -26.31 20.94
CA GLY A 115 1.17 -27.28 19.89
C GLY A 115 0.60 -26.64 18.62
N ALA A 116 1.12 -25.48 18.21
CA ALA A 116 0.65 -24.77 17.02
C ALA A 116 1.78 -24.07 16.26
N ASN A 117 1.52 -23.77 14.98
CA ASN A 117 2.33 -22.86 14.19
C ASN A 117 1.49 -21.62 13.88
N LEU A 118 1.87 -20.47 14.43
CA LEU A 118 1.12 -19.23 14.29
C LEU A 118 1.27 -18.62 12.89
N CYS A 119 2.47 -18.65 12.31
CA CYS A 119 2.72 -18.20 10.96
C CYS A 119 1.98 -19.04 9.92
N GLY A 120 1.94 -20.35 10.15
CA GLY A 120 1.27 -21.32 9.31
C GLY A 120 -0.22 -21.41 9.60
N ASN A 121 -0.71 -20.93 10.74
CA ASN A 121 -2.09 -21.03 11.20
C ASN A 121 -2.65 -22.47 11.21
N TYR A 122 -1.96 -23.36 11.92
CA TYR A 122 -2.34 -24.77 12.12
C TYR A 122 -1.91 -25.31 13.49
N THR A 123 -2.49 -26.45 13.90
CA THR A 123 -2.18 -27.17 15.16
C THR A 123 -1.38 -28.46 14.90
N PHE A 124 -0.57 -28.89 15.86
CA PHE A 124 0.31 -30.08 15.82
C PHE A 124 -0.39 -31.42 16.15
N GLY A 125 -1.71 -31.47 15.96
CA GLY A 125 -2.48 -32.67 16.26
C GLY A 125 -2.41 -33.16 17.72
N ALA A 126 -2.63 -34.47 17.89
CA ALA A 126 -2.61 -35.17 19.17
C ALA A 126 -1.19 -35.56 19.60
N ASN A 127 -0.26 -35.73 18.64
CA ASN A 127 1.12 -36.12 18.93
C ASN A 127 2.04 -34.94 19.32
N TYR A 128 1.57 -33.68 19.16
CA TYR A 128 2.32 -32.44 19.40
C TYR A 128 3.60 -32.29 18.55
N ALA A 129 3.75 -33.07 17.49
CA ALA A 129 4.83 -32.98 16.53
C ALA A 129 4.40 -32.08 15.36
N ASN A 130 5.33 -31.23 14.89
CA ASN A 130 5.07 -30.44 13.69
C ASN A 130 5.46 -31.25 12.46
N ASP A 131 4.47 -31.86 11.81
CA ASP A 131 4.64 -32.67 10.60
C ASP A 131 4.38 -31.85 9.31
N SER A 132 4.01 -30.58 9.44
CA SER A 132 3.69 -29.68 8.34
C SER A 132 4.88 -28.80 7.93
N THR A 133 4.82 -28.32 6.68
CA THR A 133 5.83 -27.39 6.13
C THR A 133 5.21 -26.08 5.68
N LEU A 134 5.99 -24.99 5.80
CA LEU A 134 5.60 -23.64 5.43
C LEU A 134 6.77 -22.97 4.70
N VAL A 135 6.53 -22.51 3.47
CA VAL A 135 7.54 -21.88 2.62
C VAL A 135 7.03 -20.54 2.12
N TYR A 136 7.85 -19.50 2.27
CA TYR A 136 7.58 -18.17 1.75
C TYR A 136 8.44 -17.89 0.52
N SER A 137 7.84 -17.31 -0.52
CA SER A 137 8.52 -16.90 -1.76
C SER A 137 7.96 -15.57 -2.25
N GLY A 138 8.63 -14.48 -1.90
CA GLY A 138 8.17 -13.13 -2.21
C GLY A 138 6.80 -12.85 -1.61
N SER A 139 5.79 -12.68 -2.47
CA SER A 139 4.40 -12.44 -2.07
C SER A 139 3.55 -13.72 -1.91
N SER A 140 4.13 -14.88 -2.20
CA SER A 140 3.44 -16.17 -2.12
C SER A 140 3.85 -16.97 -0.89
N VAL A 141 2.93 -17.77 -0.39
CA VAL A 141 3.15 -18.72 0.71
C VAL A 141 2.57 -20.07 0.33
N THR A 142 3.33 -21.14 0.59
CA THR A 142 2.90 -22.51 0.40
C THR A 142 2.94 -23.23 1.74
N ARG A 143 1.82 -23.83 2.13
CA ARG A 143 1.70 -24.67 3.30
C ARG A 143 1.30 -26.08 2.86
N THR A 144 2.04 -27.08 3.32
CA THR A 144 1.69 -28.49 3.14
C THR A 144 1.44 -29.09 4.51
N MET A 145 0.23 -29.58 4.73
CA MET A 145 -0.15 -30.27 5.97
C MET A 145 0.41 -31.69 5.96
N GLY A 146 0.94 -32.15 7.09
CA GLY A 146 1.43 -33.51 7.28
C GLY A 146 0.92 -34.12 8.59
N GLY A 147 1.06 -35.44 8.74
CA GLY A 147 0.71 -36.15 9.97
C GLY A 147 -0.75 -35.94 10.41
N ASP A 148 -0.93 -35.67 11.70
CA ASP A 148 -2.20 -35.30 12.32
C ASP A 148 -2.34 -33.78 12.53
N ASP A 149 -1.52 -32.97 11.86
CA ASP A 149 -1.65 -31.52 11.88
C ASP A 149 -2.93 -31.04 11.19
N ALA A 150 -3.55 -29.99 11.73
CA ALA A 150 -4.82 -29.47 11.23
C ALA A 150 -4.75 -27.98 10.93
N ALA A 151 -5.08 -27.60 9.70
CA ALA A 151 -5.18 -26.22 9.28
C ALA A 151 -6.39 -25.52 9.94
N LEU A 152 -6.15 -24.36 10.54
CA LEU A 152 -7.21 -23.54 11.16
C LEU A 152 -7.65 -22.36 10.29
N GLY A 153 -6.86 -22.00 9.28
CA GLY A 153 -7.14 -20.92 8.35
C GLY A 153 -6.00 -20.72 7.36
N PRO A 154 -5.94 -19.59 6.65
CA PRO A 154 -4.80 -19.27 5.79
C PRO A 154 -3.55 -18.97 6.64
N PRO A 155 -2.34 -19.27 6.12
CA PRO A 155 -1.10 -18.81 6.74
C PRO A 155 -0.97 -17.29 6.68
N GLN A 156 -0.23 -16.70 7.62
CA GLN A 156 0.13 -15.29 7.62
C GLN A 156 0.90 -14.98 6.33
N SER A 157 0.52 -13.91 5.63
CA SER A 157 1.10 -13.58 4.33
C SER A 157 1.10 -12.07 4.06
N VAL A 158 1.82 -11.64 3.01
CA VAL A 158 1.74 -10.24 2.57
C VAL A 158 0.32 -9.85 2.13
N ALA A 159 -0.53 -10.82 1.75
CA ALA A 159 -1.91 -10.56 1.36
C ALA A 159 -2.76 -10.01 2.53
N ASP A 160 -2.34 -10.23 3.78
CA ASP A 160 -3.01 -9.66 4.95
C ASP A 160 -2.86 -8.12 5.04
N LEU A 161 -1.89 -7.56 4.30
CA LEU A 161 -1.71 -6.12 4.10
C LEU A 161 -2.42 -5.60 2.83
N GLY A 162 -3.13 -6.46 2.09
CA GLY A 162 -3.90 -6.05 0.92
C GLY A 162 -5.09 -5.16 1.30
N GLY A 163 -5.46 -4.23 0.42
CA GLY A 163 -6.58 -3.31 0.65
C GLY A 163 -6.26 -2.11 1.54
N MET A 164 -4.99 -1.90 1.91
CA MET A 164 -4.58 -0.73 2.69
C MET A 164 -4.86 0.55 1.90
N SER A 165 -5.51 1.52 2.53
CA SER A 165 -5.76 2.84 1.95
C SER A 165 -5.43 3.93 2.96
N THR A 166 -5.18 5.13 2.47
CA THR A 166 -4.96 6.31 3.32
C THR A 166 -6.25 6.69 4.02
N VAL A 167 -6.26 6.58 5.35
CA VAL A 167 -7.44 6.92 6.18
C VAL A 167 -7.33 8.30 6.82
N SER A 168 -6.11 8.80 7.01
CA SER A 168 -5.86 10.14 7.57
C SER A 168 -4.48 10.65 7.18
N TRP A 169 -4.38 11.96 6.93
CA TRP A 169 -3.12 12.66 6.82
C TRP A 169 -3.22 14.01 7.53
N VAL A 170 -2.59 14.14 8.69
CA VAL A 170 -2.61 15.36 9.51
C VAL A 170 -1.19 15.76 9.85
N GLY A 171 -0.78 16.95 9.38
CA GLY A 171 0.61 17.39 9.48
C GLY A 171 1.54 16.41 8.77
N THR A 172 2.50 15.86 9.51
CA THR A 172 3.44 14.84 9.01
C THR A 172 2.98 13.41 9.27
N THR A 173 1.84 13.22 9.93
CA THR A 173 1.35 11.89 10.30
C THR A 173 0.41 11.36 9.23
N LEU A 174 0.81 10.28 8.58
CA LEU A 174 0.05 9.57 7.56
C LEU A 174 -0.37 8.19 8.12
N THR A 175 -1.65 7.88 8.07
CA THR A 175 -2.20 6.61 8.51
C THR A 175 -2.78 5.85 7.33
N LEU A 176 -2.28 4.62 7.11
CA LEU A 176 -2.88 3.66 6.18
C LEU A 176 -3.56 2.55 6.98
N SER A 177 -4.69 2.05 6.49
CA SER A 177 -5.42 0.95 7.13
C SER A 177 -6.20 0.13 6.12
N ASN A 178 -6.26 -1.19 6.34
CA ASN A 178 -7.27 -2.09 5.76
C ASN A 178 -8.18 -2.66 6.86
N GLY A 179 -8.08 -2.08 8.07
CA GLY A 179 -8.81 -2.48 9.25
C GLY A 179 -10.31 -2.28 9.08
N VAL A 180 -11.08 -3.29 9.48
CA VAL A 180 -12.53 -3.23 9.64
C VAL A 180 -12.81 -3.38 11.13
N CYS A 181 -13.59 -2.49 11.73
CA CYS A 181 -13.94 -2.55 13.15
C CYS A 181 -15.38 -2.07 13.38
N THR A 182 -16.18 -2.84 14.11
CA THR A 182 -17.63 -2.65 14.22
C THR A 182 -18.20 -2.55 15.63
N LEU A 183 -17.39 -2.71 16.67
CA LEU A 183 -17.88 -2.71 18.05
C LEU A 183 -17.59 -1.36 18.74
N SER A 184 -18.66 -0.73 19.24
CA SER A 184 -18.65 0.48 20.08
C SER A 184 -18.50 0.08 21.58
N PRO A 185 -17.74 0.82 22.42
CA PRO A 185 -17.29 2.21 22.26
C PRO A 185 -16.09 2.39 21.33
N ALA A 186 -16.17 3.44 20.51
CA ALA A 186 -15.23 3.86 19.46
C ALA A 186 -13.86 4.38 19.96
N ALA A 187 -13.29 3.80 21.01
CA ALA A 187 -12.02 4.30 21.55
C ALA A 187 -10.79 3.90 20.71
N ASN A 188 -10.88 2.90 19.80
CA ASN A 188 -9.68 2.33 19.17
C ASN A 188 -9.71 2.11 17.64
N CYS A 189 -10.79 2.38 16.92
CA CYS A 189 -10.81 2.29 15.44
C CYS A 189 -11.86 3.24 14.84
N THR A 190 -11.49 4.02 13.83
CA THR A 190 -12.40 4.90 13.09
C THR A 190 -13.18 4.13 12.00
N THR A 191 -14.38 4.63 11.73
CA THR A 191 -15.55 4.00 11.11
C THR A 191 -15.47 3.73 9.61
N ILE A 192 -15.80 2.51 9.17
CA ILE A 192 -16.29 2.20 7.81
C ILE A 192 -17.79 1.84 7.92
N THR A 193 -18.66 2.62 7.29
CA THR A 193 -20.10 2.37 7.23
C THR A 193 -20.39 1.14 6.35
N GLY A 194 -21.12 0.15 6.87
CA GLY A 194 -21.46 -1.11 6.16
C GLY A 194 -20.58 -2.32 6.51
N ALA A 195 -19.69 -2.19 7.50
CA ALA A 195 -18.79 -3.24 7.94
C ALA A 195 -19.50 -4.40 8.69
N PRO A 196 -19.09 -5.67 8.49
CA PRO A 196 -19.60 -6.84 9.23
C PRO A 196 -19.13 -6.86 10.69
N LEU A 197 -19.90 -7.51 11.58
CA LEU A 197 -19.76 -7.55 13.07
C LEU A 197 -18.46 -8.21 13.62
N TYR A 198 -17.33 -8.04 12.96
CA TYR A 198 -16.04 -8.57 13.41
C TYR A 198 -14.91 -7.60 13.07
N ASN A 199 -13.91 -7.55 13.95
CA ASN A 199 -12.73 -6.72 13.78
C ASN A 199 -11.64 -7.53 13.05
N LYS A 200 -11.04 -6.98 11.99
CA LYS A 200 -9.92 -7.59 11.27
C LYS A 200 -9.02 -6.55 10.63
N GLY A 201 -7.85 -6.98 10.16
CA GLY A 201 -6.95 -6.16 9.35
C GLY A 201 -5.87 -5.48 10.18
N MET A 202 -5.27 -4.43 9.61
CA MET A 202 -4.07 -3.79 10.10
C MET A 202 -4.12 -2.29 9.88
N GLN A 203 -3.38 -1.56 10.71
CA GLN A 203 -3.14 -0.13 10.58
C GLN A 203 -1.64 0.15 10.73
N LEU A 204 -1.11 0.94 9.80
CA LEU A 204 0.26 1.41 9.82
C LEU A 204 0.24 2.93 9.89
N VAL A 205 1.02 3.48 10.81
CA VAL A 205 1.18 4.94 10.97
C VAL A 205 2.62 5.30 10.59
N PHE A 206 2.75 6.33 9.78
CA PHE A 206 4.01 6.84 9.27
C PHE A 206 4.16 8.31 9.66
N ASN A 207 5.41 8.69 9.91
CA ASN A 207 5.81 10.09 9.90
C ASN A 207 6.42 10.38 8.52
N ALA A 208 5.63 10.94 7.62
CA ALA A 208 6.08 11.46 6.33
C ALA A 208 6.49 12.92 6.58
N GLY A 209 7.77 13.25 6.40
CA GLY A 209 8.35 14.56 6.78
C GLY A 209 7.55 15.78 6.25
N PRO A 210 7.89 17.01 6.69
CA PRO A 210 7.16 18.20 6.25
C PRO A 210 7.06 18.22 4.72
N GLN A 211 5.86 18.50 4.21
CA GLN A 211 5.57 18.51 2.79
C GLN A 211 6.28 19.69 2.12
N ALA A 212 7.58 19.56 1.92
CA ALA A 212 8.29 20.35 0.95
C ALA A 212 7.85 19.82 -0.41
N VAL A 213 6.89 20.50 -1.04
CA VAL A 213 6.62 20.31 -2.46
C VAL A 213 7.93 20.60 -3.16
N VAL A 214 8.70 19.59 -3.51
CA VAL A 214 9.87 19.76 -4.37
C VAL A 214 9.28 19.93 -5.76
N PRO A 215 9.30 21.15 -6.36
CA PRO A 215 8.84 21.31 -7.72
C PRO A 215 9.82 20.53 -8.58
N VAL A 216 9.35 19.46 -9.22
CA VAL A 216 10.13 18.86 -10.30
C VAL A 216 10.24 19.95 -11.36
N PRO A 217 11.44 20.26 -11.89
CA PRO A 217 11.57 21.32 -12.86
C PRO A 217 10.67 21.00 -14.04
N ALA A 218 9.72 21.89 -14.33
CA ALA A 218 8.96 21.88 -15.56
C ALA A 218 9.95 22.05 -16.73
N ALA A 219 10.55 20.96 -17.20
CA ALA A 219 11.24 20.90 -18.46
C ALA A 219 10.19 20.87 -19.57
N ALA A 220 9.42 21.94 -19.68
CA ALA A 220 8.34 22.09 -20.63
C ALA A 220 8.24 23.57 -21.06
N TRP A 221 9.03 23.90 -22.09
CA TRP A 221 8.74 24.94 -23.10
C TRP A 221 9.04 26.41 -22.77
N LEU A 222 10.33 26.74 -22.69
CA LEU A 222 10.88 28.07 -23.04
C LEU A 222 11.09 28.27 -24.57
N LEU A 223 10.47 27.44 -25.41
CA LEU A 223 10.31 27.69 -26.85
C LEU A 223 8.86 28.21 -27.05
N GLY A 224 8.54 29.44 -26.68
CA GLY A 224 8.91 30.64 -27.45
C GLY A 224 7.79 30.97 -28.44
N PRO A 225 7.07 32.11 -28.33
CA PRO A 225 6.03 32.53 -29.29
C PRO A 225 6.55 32.87 -30.71
N ALA A 226 7.80 32.47 -31.04
CA ALA A 226 8.48 32.82 -32.28
C ALA A 226 7.96 32.10 -33.54
N VAL A 227 7.16 31.02 -33.42
CA VAL A 227 6.65 30.28 -34.59
C VAL A 227 5.37 30.92 -35.18
N LEU A 228 4.64 31.75 -34.43
CA LEU A 228 3.41 32.40 -34.93
C LEU A 228 3.65 33.65 -35.79
N ALA A 229 4.89 34.16 -35.88
CA ALA A 229 5.23 35.30 -36.73
C ALA A 229 5.64 34.91 -38.17
N ALA A 230 6.07 33.67 -38.41
CA ALA A 230 6.54 33.25 -39.74
C ALA A 230 5.40 32.88 -40.72
N GLY A 231 4.19 32.59 -40.23
CA GLY A 231 3.03 32.24 -41.06
C GLY A 231 2.25 33.41 -41.66
N ARG A 232 2.46 34.64 -41.17
CA ARG A 232 1.68 35.83 -41.60
C ARG A 232 2.32 36.68 -42.70
N PHE A 233 3.57 36.41 -43.10
CA PHE A 233 4.24 37.17 -44.17
C PHE A 233 4.24 36.50 -45.56
N ALA A 234 3.75 35.27 -45.70
CA ALA A 234 3.78 34.53 -46.97
C ALA A 234 2.52 34.65 -47.85
N ARG A 235 1.51 35.47 -47.47
CA ARG A 235 0.29 35.68 -48.27
C ARG A 235 0.00 37.15 -48.58
N ARG A 236 0.97 37.84 -49.19
CA ARG A 236 0.69 39.06 -50.00
C ARG A 236 1.63 39.11 -51.21
N ARG A 237 1.20 38.47 -52.30
CA ARG A 237 1.57 38.67 -53.74
C ARG A 237 0.61 37.72 -54.49
N LYS A 238 -0.29 38.13 -55.37
CA LYS A 238 -0.28 39.20 -56.39
C LYS A 238 -1.69 39.77 -56.60
N ILE A 239 -1.74 41.07 -56.90
CA ILE A 239 -2.78 41.74 -57.69
C ILE A 239 -2.14 41.99 -59.06
N SER A 240 -2.72 41.41 -60.11
CA SER A 240 -2.96 41.97 -61.46
C SER A 240 -3.47 40.86 -62.37
#